data_AF-A0AAD3HRY9-F1
#
_entry.id   AF-A0AAD3HRY9-F1
#
_cell.length_a   1.000
_cell.length_b   1.000
_cell.length_c   1.000
_cell.angle_alpha   90.00
_cell.angle_beta   90.00
_cell.angle_gamma   90.00
#
_symmetry.space_group_name_H-M   'P 1'
#
loop_
_entity.id
_entity.type
_entity.pdbx_description
1 polymer ?
#
loop_
_entity_poly.entity_id
_entity_poly.type
_entity_poly.pdbx_seq_one_letter_code
_entity_poly.pdbx_strand_id
1 'polypeptide(L)'
;MPPKKGLSAADKRDRMLEIFHESADVFVIKDVEKLSIKKGIIAQAVKDVLQTLIDDDLVHCEKIGISNYYWAFPSEASVKLETEVRKQEGDLAALQRRRAEVEAALAQHKAANPNT
;
A
#
# COMPACT_ATOMS: atom_id res chain seq x y z
N MET A 1 -32.39 -10.40 -19.17
CA MET A 1 -31.63 -9.63 -18.16
C MET A 1 -30.26 -10.27 -18.03
N PRO A 2 -29.15 -9.53 -18.13
CA PRO A 2 -27.83 -10.13 -17.95
C PRO A 2 -27.68 -10.61 -16.50
N PRO A 3 -26.98 -11.73 -16.25
CA PRO A 3 -26.80 -12.26 -14.91
C PRO A 3 -26.01 -11.25 -14.05
N LYS A 4 -26.41 -11.08 -12.79
CA LYS A 4 -25.71 -10.24 -11.82
C LYS A 4 -24.25 -10.68 -11.77
N LYS A 5 -23.35 -9.84 -12.30
CA LYS A 5 -21.90 -10.06 -12.29
C LYS A 5 -21.50 -10.32 -10.85
N GLY A 6 -20.93 -11.49 -10.58
CA GLY A 6 -20.39 -11.80 -9.25
C GLY A 6 -19.33 -10.76 -8.87
N LEU A 7 -19.18 -10.49 -7.57
CA LEU A 7 -18.17 -9.58 -7.07
C LEU A 7 -16.79 -10.03 -7.55
N SER A 8 -16.06 -9.15 -8.24
CA SER A 8 -14.68 -9.42 -8.67
C SER A 8 -13.73 -9.43 -7.47
N ALA A 9 -12.49 -9.86 -7.68
CA ALA A 9 -11.48 -9.80 -6.62
C ALA A 9 -11.20 -8.36 -6.16
N ALA A 10 -11.18 -7.39 -7.09
CA ALA A 10 -11.03 -5.97 -6.77
C ALA A 10 -12.22 -5.46 -5.94
N ASP A 11 -13.45 -5.78 -6.35
CA ASP A 11 -14.64 -5.35 -5.60
C ASP A 11 -14.67 -5.90 -4.16
N LYS A 12 -14.17 -7.13 -3.95
CA LYS A 12 -14.07 -7.71 -2.60
C LYS A 12 -13.06 -6.97 -1.73
N ARG A 13 -11.93 -6.56 -2.31
CA ARG A 13 -10.90 -5.76 -1.62
C ARG A 13 -11.46 -4.41 -1.20
N ASP A 14 -12.09 -3.69 -2.12
CA ASP A 14 -12.66 -2.36 -1.85
C ASP A 14 -13.72 -2.44 -0.75
N ARG A 15 -14.64 -3.40 -0.84
CA ARG A 15 -15.67 -3.59 0.19
C ARG A 15 -15.14 -4.01 1.55
N MET A 16 -14.04 -4.76 1.59
CA MET A 16 -13.40 -5.12 2.86
C MET A 16 -12.69 -3.92 3.46
N LEU A 17 -12.01 -3.10 2.65
CA LEU A 17 -11.33 -1.90 3.10
C LEU A 17 -12.33 -0.86 3.65
N GLU A 18 -13.50 -0.73 3.02
CA GLU A 18 -14.61 0.09 3.53
C GLU A 18 -15.00 -0.26 4.97
N ILE A 19 -14.96 -1.55 5.36
CA ILE A 19 -15.31 -1.97 6.72
C ILE A 19 -14.39 -1.31 7.75
N PHE A 20 -13.09 -1.26 7.45
CA PHE A 20 -12.08 -0.67 8.32
C PHE A 20 -12.18 0.86 8.35
N HIS A 21 -12.41 1.49 7.19
CA HIS A 21 -12.50 2.94 7.09
C HIS A 21 -13.80 3.54 7.64
N GLU A 22 -14.94 2.84 7.51
CA GLU A 22 -16.24 3.29 8.05
C GLU A 22 -16.27 3.25 9.58
N SER A 23 -15.69 2.21 10.19
CA SER A 23 -15.69 2.07 11.64
C SER A 23 -14.56 2.84 12.31
N ALA A 24 -13.42 3.03 11.63
CA ALA A 24 -12.16 3.49 12.22
C ALA A 24 -11.88 2.75 13.55
N ASP A 25 -12.06 1.43 13.55
CA ASP A 25 -11.97 0.58 14.74
C ASP A 25 -11.03 -0.62 14.50
N VAL A 26 -10.63 -1.26 15.60
CA VAL A 26 -9.73 -2.42 15.61
C VAL A 26 -10.55 -3.69 15.75
N PHE A 27 -10.34 -4.64 14.83
CA PHE A 27 -11.12 -5.86 14.75
C PHE A 27 -10.28 -7.10 15.03
N VAL A 28 -10.93 -8.15 15.54
CA VAL A 28 -10.38 -9.51 15.49
C VAL A 28 -10.91 -10.26 14.27
N ILE A 29 -10.26 -11.37 13.90
CA ILE A 29 -10.62 -12.15 12.70
C ILE A 29 -12.11 -12.53 12.64
N LYS A 30 -12.73 -12.86 13.79
CA LYS A 30 -14.16 -13.23 13.87
C LYS A 30 -15.08 -12.08 13.49
N ASP A 31 -14.72 -10.85 13.87
CA ASP A 31 -15.50 -9.66 13.55
C ASP A 31 -15.34 -9.28 12.08
N VAL A 32 -14.10 -9.36 11.55
CA VAL A 32 -13.83 -9.17 10.12
C VAL A 32 -14.63 -10.17 9.28
N GLU A 33 -14.63 -11.46 9.63
CA GLU A 33 -15.43 -12.48 8.94
C GLU A 33 -16.93 -12.13 8.94
N LYS A 34 -17.47 -11.74 10.09
CA LYS A 34 -18.88 -11.39 10.23
C LYS A 34 -19.27 -10.16 9.41
N LEU A 35 -18.45 -9.11 9.42
CA LEU A 35 -18.71 -7.86 8.67
C LEU A 35 -18.51 -8.06 7.16
N SER A 36 -17.52 -8.85 6.76
CA SER A 36 -17.24 -9.15 5.36
C SER A 36 -18.39 -9.92 4.69
N ILE A 37 -18.95 -10.90 5.40
CA ILE A 37 -20.12 -11.65 4.93
C ILE A 37 -21.33 -10.72 4.75
N LYS A 38 -21.54 -9.75 5.67
CA LYS A 38 -22.60 -8.74 5.55
C LYS A 38 -22.41 -7.82 4.33
N LYS A 39 -21.16 -7.48 3.97
CA LYS A 39 -20.83 -6.72 2.75
C LYS A 39 -20.86 -7.59 1.46
N GLY A 40 -21.17 -8.88 1.57
CA GLY A 40 -21.36 -9.80 0.43
C GLY A 40 -20.11 -10.56 -0.01
N ILE A 41 -19.05 -10.55 0.80
CA ILE A 41 -17.84 -11.36 0.57
C ILE A 41 -18.11 -12.79 1.07
N ILE A 42 -17.90 -13.78 0.21
CA ILE A 42 -18.08 -15.19 0.60
C ILE A 42 -17.07 -15.56 1.70
N ALA A 43 -17.51 -16.32 2.71
CA ALA A 43 -16.71 -16.66 3.89
C ALA A 43 -15.34 -17.27 3.54
N GLN A 44 -15.29 -18.14 2.52
CA GLN A 44 -14.05 -18.77 2.05
C GLN A 44 -13.03 -17.76 1.50
N ALA A 45 -13.47 -16.63 0.95
CA ALA A 45 -12.59 -15.62 0.35
C ALA A 45 -12.13 -14.56 1.35
N VAL A 46 -12.70 -14.50 2.56
CA VAL A 46 -12.38 -13.43 3.53
C VAL A 46 -10.90 -13.43 3.87
N LYS A 47 -10.33 -14.60 4.19
CA LYS A 47 -8.93 -14.71 4.60
C LYS A 47 -7.98 -14.34 3.47
N ASP A 48 -8.25 -14.82 2.26
CA ASP A 48 -7.43 -14.51 1.09
C ASP A 48 -7.47 -13.01 0.76
N VAL A 49 -8.67 -12.40 0.78
CA VAL A 49 -8.82 -10.95 0.54
C VAL A 49 -8.13 -10.14 1.63
N LEU A 50 -8.30 -10.52 2.91
CA LEU A 50 -7.65 -9.85 4.02
C LEU A 50 -6.13 -9.94 3.90
N GLN A 51 -5.59 -11.11 3.53
CA GLN A 51 -4.15 -11.27 3.32
C GLN A 51 -3.65 -10.37 2.18
N THR A 52 -4.35 -10.29 1.05
CA THR A 52 -3.95 -9.38 -0.03
C THR A 52 -3.96 -7.90 0.38
N LEU A 53 -4.84 -7.50 1.30
CA LEU A 53 -4.85 -6.13 1.83
C LEU A 53 -3.71 -5.88 2.82
N ILE A 54 -3.30 -6.89 3.57
CA ILE A 54 -2.13 -6.83 4.45
C ILE A 54 -0.84 -6.78 3.62
N ASP A 55 -0.74 -7.60 2.58
CA ASP A 55 0.43 -7.66 1.70
C ASP A 55 0.65 -6.34 0.95
N ASP A 56 -0.43 -5.65 0.58
CA ASP A 56 -0.40 -4.30 -0.03
C ASP A 56 -0.29 -3.17 1.01
N ASP A 57 -0.17 -3.51 2.30
CA ASP A 57 -0.02 -2.56 3.41
C ASP A 57 -1.18 -1.53 3.44
N LEU A 58 -2.39 -2.02 3.17
CA LEU A 58 -3.65 -1.29 3.26
C LEU A 58 -4.42 -1.61 4.55
N VAL A 59 -4.15 -2.77 5.16
CA VAL A 59 -4.69 -3.19 6.45
C VAL A 59 -3.54 -3.65 7.32
N HIS A 60 -3.48 -3.13 8.54
CA HIS A 60 -2.52 -3.55 9.54
C HIS A 60 -2.96 -4.83 10.21
N CYS A 61 -1.98 -5.67 10.57
CA CYS A 61 -2.18 -6.86 11.37
C CYS A 61 -1.12 -6.92 12.45
N GLU A 62 -1.52 -6.87 13.72
CA GLU A 62 -0.61 -7.04 14.86
C GLU A 62 -1.07 -8.15 15.78
N LYS A 63 -0.11 -8.94 16.25
CA LYS A 63 -0.35 -10.00 17.21
C LYS A 63 -0.09 -9.49 18.63
N ILE A 64 -1.14 -9.41 19.44
CA ILE A 64 -1.06 -9.03 20.85
C ILE A 64 -1.45 -10.24 21.69
N GLY A 65 -0.46 -10.83 22.38
CA GLY A 65 -0.63 -12.08 23.12
C GLY A 65 -0.92 -13.26 22.19
N ILE A 66 -2.12 -13.85 22.34
CA ILE A 66 -2.56 -15.00 21.55
C ILE A 66 -3.43 -14.62 20.34
N SER A 67 -3.81 -13.35 20.20
CA SER A 67 -4.80 -12.88 19.22
C SER A 67 -4.17 -11.92 18.20
N ASN A 68 -4.64 -12.00 16.96
CA ASN A 68 -4.33 -11.02 15.92
C ASN A 68 -5.42 -9.94 15.85
N TYR A 69 -4.99 -8.71 15.69
CA TYR A 69 -5.82 -7.51 15.58
C TYR A 69 -5.59 -6.86 14.22
N TYR A 70 -6.68 -6.37 13.62
CA TYR A 70 -6.70 -5.83 12.27
C TYR A 70 -7.34 -4.45 12.25
N TRP A 71 -6.70 -3.47 11.61
CA TRP A 71 -7.26 -2.12 11.47
C TRP A 71 -6.74 -1.44 10.21
N ALA A 72 -7.46 -0.41 9.77
CA ALA A 72 -6.97 0.54 8.77
C ALA A 72 -7.64 1.89 9.03
N PHE A 73 -6.87 2.96 9.09
CA PHE A 73 -7.40 4.29 9.31
C PHE A 73 -7.35 5.11 8.01
N PRO A 74 -8.43 5.86 7.68
CA PRO A 74 -8.48 6.61 6.42
C PRO A 74 -7.39 7.70 6.31
N SER A 75 -6.92 8.23 7.45
CA SER A 75 -5.82 9.20 7.49
C SER A 75 -4.48 8.61 7.06
N GLU A 76 -4.32 7.29 7.16
CA GLU A 76 -3.05 6.61 6.95
C GLU A 76 -2.65 6.54 5.47
N ALA A 77 -3.64 6.38 4.58
CA ALA A 77 -3.42 6.44 3.14
C ALA A 77 -2.84 7.80 2.70
N SER A 78 -3.30 8.89 3.33
CA SER A 78 -2.81 10.25 3.03
C SER A 78 -1.37 10.44 3.51
N VAL A 79 -1.09 10.05 4.76
CA VAL A 79 0.26 10.16 5.35
C VAL A 79 1.27 9.28 4.61
N LYS A 80 0.87 8.08 4.19
CA LYS A 80 1.71 7.16 3.41
C LYS A 80 2.05 7.74 2.05
N LEU A 81 1.06 8.30 1.34
CA LEU A 81 1.30 8.97 0.06
C LEU A 81 2.26 10.15 0.20
N GLU A 82 2.05 11.02 1.20
CA GLU A 82 2.93 12.16 1.47
C GLU A 82 4.36 11.73 1.79
N THR A 83 4.51 10.66 2.57
CA THR A 83 5.83 10.10 2.93
C THR A 83 6.56 9.54 1.72
N GLU A 84 5.85 8.79 0.86
CA GLU A 84 6.43 8.23 -0.36
C GLU A 84 6.80 9.31 -1.38
N VAL A 85 5.96 10.34 -1.55
CA VAL A 85 6.28 11.51 -2.38
C VAL A 85 7.55 12.18 -1.87
N ARG A 86 7.62 12.47 -0.56
CA ARG A 86 8.79 13.12 0.05
C ARG A 86 10.07 12.30 -0.12
N LYS A 87 9.97 10.97 -0.01
CA LYS A 87 11.10 10.05 -0.23
C LYS A 87 11.57 10.10 -1.68
N GLN A 88 10.65 10.00 -2.63
CA GLN A 88 10.96 10.07 -4.07
C GLN A 88 11.58 11.41 -4.46
N GLU A 89 11.10 12.53 -3.90
CA GLU A 89 11.69 13.84 -4.10
C GLU A 89 13.14 13.92 -3.56
N GLY A 90 13.39 13.32 -2.39
CA GLY A 90 14.73 13.20 -1.82
C GLY A 90 15.68 12.39 -2.70
N ASP A 91 15.23 11.24 -3.18
CA ASP A 91 15.99 10.36 -4.08
C ASP A 91 16.30 11.06 -5.41
N LEU A 92 15.32 11.77 -5.97
CA LEU A 92 15.48 12.53 -7.21
C LEU A 92 16.50 13.67 -7.04
N ALA A 93 16.46 14.40 -5.92
CA ALA A 93 17.45 15.42 -5.61
C ALA A 93 18.86 14.84 -5.43
N ALA A 94 18.98 13.68 -4.79
CA ALA A 94 20.27 12.99 -4.62
C ALA A 94 20.84 12.51 -5.97
N LEU A 95 20.00 11.92 -6.82
CA LEU A 95 20.37 11.50 -8.18
C LEU A 95 20.80 12.68 -9.06
N GLN A 96 20.10 13.82 -8.97
CA GLN A 96 20.46 15.03 -9.70
C GLN A 96 21.83 15.57 -9.27
N ARG A 97 22.11 15.62 -7.95
CA ARG A 97 23.44 15.99 -7.45
C ARG A 97 24.51 15.06 -7.98
N ARG A 98 24.27 13.75 -7.91
CA ARG A 98 25.23 12.75 -8.38
C ARG A 98 25.50 12.88 -9.87
N ARG A 99 24.47 13.16 -10.66
CA ARG A 99 24.60 13.40 -12.10
C ARG A 99 25.46 14.63 -12.38
N ALA A 100 25.23 15.74 -11.68
CA ALA A 100 26.02 16.96 -11.84
C ALA A 100 27.50 16.76 -11.48
N GLU A 101 27.79 16.02 -10.39
CA GLU A 101 29.16 15.66 -10.01
C GLU A 101 29.87 14.86 -11.11
N VAL A 102 29.19 13.85 -11.66
CA VAL A 102 29.75 12.98 -12.71
C VAL A 102 29.93 13.75 -14.02
N GLU A 103 28.99 14.62 -14.39
CA GLU A 103 29.12 15.49 -15.58
C GLU A 103 30.31 16.46 -15.43
N ALA A 104 30.50 17.06 -14.25
CA ALA A 104 31.64 17.92 -13.97
C ALA A 104 32.97 17.17 -14.04
N ALA A 105 33.05 15.97 -13.46
CA ALA A 105 34.23 15.12 -13.54
C ALA A 105 34.54 14.69 -14.99
N LEU A 106 33.50 14.37 -15.77
CA LEU A 106 33.65 14.03 -17.19
C LEU A 106 34.15 15.22 -18.02
N ALA A 107 33.65 16.43 -17.75
CA ALA A 107 34.11 17.65 -18.41
C ALA A 107 35.58 17.93 -18.09
N GLN A 108 35.99 17.78 -16.83
CA GLN A 108 37.39 17.90 -16.42
C GLN A 108 38.28 16.85 -17.10
N HIS A 109 37.84 15.60 -17.17
CA HIS A 109 38.58 14.53 -17.85
C HIS A 109 38.73 14.79 -19.35
N LYS A 110 37.68 15.25 -20.03
CA LYS A 110 37.74 15.63 -21.45
C LYS A 110 38.65 16.83 -21.71
N ALA A 111 38.65 17.82 -20.82
CA ALA A 111 39.54 18.97 -20.93
C ALA A 111 41.02 18.60 -20.68
N ALA A 112 41.26 17.62 -19.79
CA ALA A 112 42.60 17.14 -19.46
C ALA A 112 43.20 16.18 -20.51
N ASN A 113 42.37 15.52 -21.34
CA ASN A 113 42.82 14.63 -22.42
C ASN A 113 42.11 14.96 -23.75
N PRO A 114 42.63 15.90 -24.56
CA PRO A 114 42.01 16.31 -25.82
C PRO A 114 42.18 15.32 -26.99
N ASN A 115 42.94 14.22 -26.82
CA ASN A 115 43.41 13.37 -27.91
C ASN A 115 42.91 11.91 -27.86
N THR A 116 41.74 11.66 -27.26
CA THR A 116 40.96 10.41 -27.37
C THR A 116 39.52 10.75 -27.69
#